data_AF-A0A9D8LAC3-F1
#
_entry.id   AF-A0A9D8LAC3-F1
#
_cell.length_a   1.000
_cell.length_b   1.000
_cell.length_c   1.000
_cell.angle_alpha   90.00
_cell.angle_beta   90.00
_cell.angle_gamma   90.00
#
_symmetry.space_group_name_H-M   'P 1'
#
loop_
_entity.id
_entity.type
_entity.pdbx_description
1 polymer ?
#
loop_
_entity_poly.entity_id
_entity_poly.type
_entity_poly.pdbx_seq_one_letter_code
_entity_poly.pdbx_strand_id
1 'polypeptide(L)'
;VGPENQLWHLHPDAVLSQRPVRSSPPDTYSYDPRQPTPAIGGAMFAFSGAGQVDQAQLEKRRDLLVYTSEPLFNPITILGQVRVALHARSSLPNTDFFVRLSDVDEKGVSINVCDGFLRKTSADPAVPDDIWKLNFRMHAAAHTFRRNHRLRVVVASGAHPRYARNTGTDEPLGEATTLVSADIEVFHDPARPSAIHLPVVELDRA
;
A
#
# COMPACT_ATOMS: atom_id res chain seq x y z
N VAL A 1 -22.15 0.34 -18.16
CA VAL A 1 -20.73 0.12 -18.52
C VAL A 1 -20.02 -0.35 -17.26
N GLY A 2 -19.26 -1.46 -17.31
CA GLY A 2 -18.53 -1.96 -16.13
C GLY A 2 -17.38 -1.03 -15.76
N PRO A 3 -16.74 -1.19 -14.59
CA PRO A 3 -15.64 -0.33 -14.20
C PRO A 3 -14.47 -0.46 -15.19
N GLU A 4 -13.96 0.68 -15.65
CA GLU A 4 -12.69 0.78 -16.37
C GLU A 4 -11.56 0.66 -15.35
N ASN A 5 -10.61 -0.25 -15.60
CA ASN A 5 -9.46 -0.39 -14.71
C ASN A 5 -8.39 0.63 -15.09
N GLN A 6 -8.24 1.66 -14.27
CA GLN A 6 -7.13 2.62 -14.42
C GLN A 6 -5.90 2.12 -13.68
N LEU A 7 -4.77 2.07 -14.38
CA LEU A 7 -3.48 1.67 -13.85
C LEU A 7 -2.68 2.90 -13.40
N TRP A 8 -2.21 2.89 -12.16
CA TRP A 8 -1.37 3.93 -11.57
C TRP A 8 -0.08 3.31 -11.04
N HIS A 9 1.05 3.65 -11.66
CA HIS A 9 2.37 3.14 -11.34
C HIS A 9 3.02 3.91 -10.21
N LEU A 10 3.76 3.18 -9.39
CA LEU A 10 4.76 3.75 -8.49
C LEU A 10 5.95 4.21 -9.36
N HIS A 11 6.57 5.30 -8.99
CA HIS A 11 7.72 5.89 -9.66
C HIS A 11 8.75 6.35 -8.62
N PRO A 12 10.02 6.57 -9.03
CA PRO A 12 10.99 7.23 -8.17
C PRO A 12 10.49 8.61 -7.71
N ASP A 13 11.16 9.18 -6.71
CA ASP A 13 10.82 10.48 -6.12
C ASP A 13 9.40 10.53 -5.50
N ALA A 14 8.91 9.38 -5.00
CA ALA A 14 7.61 9.27 -4.33
C ALA A 14 6.40 9.67 -5.21
N VAL A 15 6.50 9.44 -6.53
CA VAL A 15 5.44 9.80 -7.49
C VAL A 15 4.52 8.62 -7.78
N LEU A 16 3.22 8.89 -7.86
CA LEU A 16 2.20 7.97 -8.36
C LEU A 16 1.62 8.51 -9.67
N SER A 17 1.72 7.79 -10.79
CA SER A 17 1.25 8.31 -12.07
C SER A 17 0.84 7.23 -13.07
N GLN A 18 0.07 7.61 -14.09
CA GLN A 18 -0.25 6.73 -15.22
C GLN A 18 0.79 6.80 -16.35
N ARG A 19 1.87 7.57 -16.18
CA ARG A 19 2.91 7.72 -17.19
C ARG A 19 3.69 6.41 -17.33
N PRO A 20 4.31 6.15 -18.50
CA PRO A 20 5.18 4.99 -18.66
C PRO A 20 6.28 4.96 -17.62
N VAL A 21 6.49 3.78 -17.03
CA VAL A 21 7.56 3.53 -16.06
C VAL A 21 8.92 3.72 -16.74
N ARG A 22 9.89 4.26 -16.00
CA ARG A 22 11.27 4.48 -16.45
C ARG A 22 12.22 3.68 -15.57
N SER A 23 13.38 3.33 -16.13
CA SER A 23 14.42 2.65 -15.36
C SER A 23 14.81 3.49 -14.14
N SER A 24 14.85 2.86 -12.98
CA SER A 24 15.16 3.47 -11.70
C SER A 24 15.57 2.38 -10.69
N PRO A 25 16.36 2.72 -9.66
CA PRO A 25 16.59 1.82 -8.53
C PRO A 25 15.27 1.61 -7.76
N PRO A 26 15.14 0.52 -6.98
CA PRO A 26 14.02 0.35 -6.07
C PRO A 26 14.07 1.35 -4.92
N ASP A 27 12.90 1.69 -4.38
CA ASP A 27 12.80 2.38 -3.10
C ASP A 27 12.89 1.39 -1.93
N THR A 28 13.46 1.82 -0.81
CA THR A 28 13.78 0.93 0.31
C THR A 28 13.28 1.45 1.65
N TYR A 29 12.88 0.54 2.55
CA TYR A 29 12.59 0.85 3.95
C TYR A 29 12.90 -0.36 4.84
N SER A 30 13.06 -0.11 6.15
CA SER A 30 13.29 -1.18 7.13
C SER A 30 12.10 -1.30 8.08
N TYR A 31 11.64 -2.52 8.30
CA TYR A 31 10.60 -2.85 9.26
C TYR A 31 11.19 -3.47 10.53
N ASP A 32 10.88 -2.88 11.70
CA ASP A 32 11.26 -3.42 13.00
C ASP A 32 10.02 -3.93 13.76
N PRO A 33 9.88 -5.25 14.01
CA PRO A 33 8.78 -5.81 14.79
C PRO A 33 8.68 -5.26 16.22
N ARG A 34 9.76 -4.67 16.77
CA ARG A 34 9.74 -4.01 18.08
C ARG A 34 9.01 -2.66 18.05
N GLN A 35 8.94 -2.02 16.88
CA GLN A 35 8.24 -0.76 16.65
C GLN A 35 7.33 -0.88 15.42
N PRO A 36 6.36 -1.81 15.43
CA PRO A 36 5.62 -2.15 14.22
C PRO A 36 4.83 -0.94 13.71
N THR A 37 4.75 -0.81 12.39
CA THR A 37 3.94 0.23 11.75
C THR A 37 2.49 0.16 12.28
N PRO A 38 1.95 1.26 12.84
CA PRO A 38 0.64 1.23 13.46
C PRO A 38 -0.47 1.27 12.42
N ALA A 39 -1.57 0.56 12.66
CA ALA A 39 -2.82 0.78 11.97
C ALA A 39 -3.52 2.01 12.54
N ILE A 40 -3.85 2.98 11.69
CA ILE A 40 -4.62 4.17 12.05
C ILE A 40 -5.87 4.21 11.17
N GLY A 41 -7.08 4.24 11.75
CA GLY A 41 -8.31 4.21 10.95
C GLY A 41 -8.53 2.91 10.19
N GLY A 42 -9.28 3.00 9.09
CA GLY A 42 -9.65 1.90 8.21
C GLY A 42 -10.68 0.96 8.83
N ALA A 43 -10.77 -0.25 8.28
CA ALA A 43 -11.68 -1.30 8.74
C ALA A 43 -11.14 -2.00 10.00
N MET A 44 -10.89 -1.21 11.05
CA MET A 44 -10.49 -1.71 12.36
C MET A 44 -11.72 -2.01 13.22
N PHE A 45 -11.73 -3.16 13.88
CA PHE A 45 -12.74 -3.48 14.88
C PHE A 45 -12.34 -2.87 16.23
N ALA A 46 -12.59 -1.57 16.39
CA ALA A 46 -12.27 -0.81 17.60
C ALA A 46 -13.39 0.17 17.96
N PHE A 47 -13.58 0.42 19.26
CA PHE A 47 -14.58 1.37 19.76
C PHE A 47 -14.26 2.84 19.42
N SER A 48 -12.98 3.16 19.21
CA SER A 48 -12.51 4.49 18.80
C SER A 48 -11.35 4.37 17.80
N GLY A 49 -11.17 5.40 16.96
CA GLY A 49 -10.08 5.45 15.99
C GLY A 49 -10.24 4.59 14.74
N ALA A 50 -11.41 3.96 14.53
CA ALA A 50 -11.78 3.27 13.30
C ALA A 50 -12.35 4.24 12.24
N GLY A 51 -12.42 3.79 10.98
CA GLY A 51 -13.03 4.57 9.89
C GLY A 51 -12.07 5.56 9.24
N GLN A 52 -12.58 6.72 8.82
CA GLN A 52 -11.81 7.75 8.12
C GLN A 52 -11.02 8.59 9.13
N VAL A 53 -9.70 8.60 8.98
CA VAL A 53 -8.76 9.31 9.86
C VAL A 53 -7.66 9.94 9.00
N ASP A 54 -7.19 11.12 9.42
CA ASP A 54 -6.02 11.75 8.82
C ASP A 54 -4.74 10.93 9.08
N GLN A 55 -4.07 10.61 7.98
CA GLN A 55 -2.89 9.74 7.92
C GLN A 55 -1.57 10.53 8.01
N ALA A 56 -1.62 11.86 8.09
CA ALA A 56 -0.43 12.71 8.05
C ALA A 56 0.65 12.37 9.10
N GLN A 57 0.27 11.80 10.26
CA GLN A 57 1.26 11.36 11.26
C GLN A 57 1.90 10.02 10.89
N LEU A 58 1.13 9.08 10.32
CA LEU A 58 1.64 7.80 9.85
C LEU A 58 2.65 8.02 8.71
N GLU A 59 2.28 8.87 7.76
CA GLU A 59 3.03 9.14 6.51
C GLU A 59 4.39 9.83 6.73
N LYS A 60 4.72 10.22 7.97
CA LYS A 60 6.05 10.76 8.35
C LYS A 60 7.04 9.68 8.79
N ARG A 61 6.58 8.44 9.00
CA ARG A 61 7.45 7.36 9.44
C ARG A 61 8.42 6.94 8.34
N ARG A 62 9.55 6.37 8.74
CA ARG A 62 10.63 5.93 7.85
C ARG A 62 10.57 4.44 7.50
N ASP A 63 9.66 3.69 8.12
CA ASP A 63 9.42 2.25 7.91
C ASP A 63 8.33 2.00 6.86
N LEU A 64 8.05 2.99 6.01
CA LEU A 64 7.07 2.93 4.94
C LEU A 64 7.45 3.85 3.79
N LEU A 65 6.86 3.61 2.63
CA LEU A 65 6.98 4.41 1.42
C LEU A 65 5.65 5.11 1.15
N VAL A 66 5.72 6.36 0.68
CA VAL A 66 4.56 7.17 0.32
C VAL A 66 4.69 7.58 -1.13
N TYR A 67 3.69 7.28 -1.96
CA TYR A 67 3.62 7.71 -3.36
C TYR A 67 2.40 8.59 -3.57
N THR A 68 2.56 9.75 -4.17
CA THR A 68 1.46 10.71 -4.36
C THR A 68 1.33 11.14 -5.81
N SER A 69 0.10 11.25 -6.29
CA SER A 69 -0.16 11.77 -7.64
C SER A 69 -0.04 13.29 -7.73
N GLU A 70 0.09 13.78 -8.96
CA GLU A 70 -0.30 15.16 -9.28
C GLU A 70 -1.79 15.39 -8.92
N PRO A 71 -2.22 16.65 -8.68
CA PRO A 71 -3.62 16.95 -8.46
C PRO A 71 -4.45 16.45 -9.64
N LEU A 72 -5.56 15.79 -9.34
CA LEU A 72 -6.45 15.25 -10.35
C LEU A 72 -7.11 16.39 -11.13
N PHE A 73 -6.95 16.39 -12.45
CA PHE A 73 -7.61 17.38 -13.31
C PHE A 73 -9.13 17.14 -13.37
N ASN A 74 -9.53 15.86 -13.46
CA ASN A 74 -10.91 15.40 -13.41
C ASN A 74 -11.12 14.52 -12.17
N PRO A 75 -12.30 14.55 -11.54
CA PRO A 75 -12.59 13.65 -10.43
C PRO A 75 -12.54 12.18 -10.90
N ILE A 76 -12.12 11.28 -10.00
CA ILE A 76 -12.10 9.83 -10.23
C ILE A 76 -13.02 9.18 -9.21
N THR A 77 -14.02 8.44 -9.68
CA THR A 77 -14.89 7.62 -8.82
C THR A 77 -14.48 6.16 -8.93
N ILE A 78 -14.19 5.53 -7.80
CA ILE A 78 -13.98 4.09 -7.71
C ILE A 78 -15.19 3.40 -7.10
N LEU A 79 -15.58 2.26 -7.67
CA LEU A 79 -16.58 1.35 -7.11
C LEU A 79 -16.08 -0.09 -7.21
N GLY A 80 -15.69 -0.70 -6.09
CA GLY A 80 -15.26 -2.09 -6.01
C GLY A 80 -13.89 -2.30 -5.37
N GLN A 81 -13.26 -3.44 -5.65
CA GLN A 81 -11.96 -3.81 -5.09
C GLN A 81 -10.81 -3.19 -5.88
N VAL A 82 -10.01 -2.37 -5.21
CA VAL A 82 -8.70 -1.94 -5.72
C VAL A 82 -7.75 -3.15 -5.72
N ARG A 83 -6.95 -3.32 -6.77
CA ARG A 83 -5.95 -4.39 -6.85
C ARG A 83 -4.56 -3.81 -6.78
N VAL A 84 -3.66 -4.56 -6.15
CA VAL A 84 -2.27 -4.21 -5.98
C VAL A 84 -1.43 -5.19 -6.78
N ALA A 85 -0.46 -4.65 -7.54
CA ALA A 85 0.60 -5.42 -8.17
C ALA A 85 1.93 -4.83 -7.71
N LEU A 86 2.60 -5.45 -6.74
CA LEU A 86 3.92 -5.03 -6.26
C LEU A 86 4.98 -6.02 -6.69
N HIS A 87 6.13 -5.48 -7.10
CA HIS A 87 7.37 -6.23 -7.23
C HIS A 87 8.23 -5.86 -6.05
N ALA A 88 8.47 -6.81 -5.15
CA ALA A 88 9.17 -6.52 -3.91
C ALA A 88 10.11 -7.64 -3.50
N ARG A 89 11.20 -7.27 -2.82
CA ARG A 89 12.15 -8.18 -2.18
C ARG A 89 12.26 -7.84 -0.71
N SER A 90 12.55 -8.85 0.09
CA SER A 90 12.78 -8.72 1.53
C SER A 90 14.06 -9.45 1.91
N SER A 91 14.81 -8.90 2.88
CA SER A 91 15.98 -9.58 3.45
C SER A 91 15.61 -10.84 4.25
N LEU A 92 14.33 -11.01 4.60
CA LEU A 92 13.78 -12.17 5.31
C LEU A 92 12.66 -12.85 4.52
N PRO A 93 12.51 -14.18 4.61
CA PRO A 93 11.39 -14.90 4.00
C PRO A 93 10.04 -14.60 4.68
N ASN A 94 10.06 -14.31 5.98
CA ASN A 94 8.88 -13.93 6.75
C ASN A 94 8.75 -12.41 6.76
N THR A 95 7.78 -11.87 6.03
CA THR A 95 7.50 -10.43 5.99
C THR A 95 6.05 -10.16 5.59
N ASP A 96 5.57 -8.96 5.86
CA ASP A 96 4.23 -8.53 5.46
C ASP A 96 4.31 -7.41 4.42
N PHE A 97 3.27 -7.28 3.63
CA PHE A 97 3.05 -6.16 2.71
C PHE A 97 1.66 -5.60 2.95
N PHE A 98 1.62 -4.40 3.48
CA PHE A 98 0.43 -3.59 3.69
C PHE A 98 0.42 -2.44 2.69
N VAL A 99 -0.73 -2.25 2.04
CA VAL A 99 -0.93 -1.13 1.11
C VAL A 99 -2.18 -0.38 1.48
N ARG A 100 -2.10 0.95 1.51
CA ARG A 100 -3.23 1.83 1.78
C ARG A 100 -3.37 2.85 0.67
N LEU A 101 -4.62 3.10 0.26
CA LEU A 101 -5.02 4.20 -0.60
C LEU A 101 -5.69 5.27 0.25
N SER A 102 -5.26 6.51 0.07
CA SER A 102 -5.79 7.71 0.73
C SER A 102 -6.16 8.78 -0.30
N ASP A 103 -7.13 9.61 0.07
CA ASP A 103 -7.53 10.81 -0.65
C ASP A 103 -6.91 12.03 0.04
N VAL A 104 -6.06 12.77 -0.68
CA VAL A 104 -5.40 13.97 -0.16
C VAL A 104 -6.09 15.20 -0.73
N ASP A 105 -6.65 16.02 0.15
CA ASP A 105 -7.35 17.24 -0.25
C ASP A 105 -6.39 18.39 -0.63
N GLU A 106 -6.95 19.51 -1.09
CA GLU A 106 -6.18 20.70 -1.49
C GLU A 106 -5.38 21.34 -0.34
N LYS A 107 -5.75 21.05 0.92
CA LYS A 107 -5.05 21.52 2.11
C LYS A 107 -3.96 20.53 2.58
N GLY A 108 -3.86 19.38 1.93
CA GLY A 108 -2.90 18.32 2.25
C GLY A 108 -3.38 17.32 3.31
N VAL A 109 -4.65 17.36 3.71
CA VAL A 109 -5.22 16.39 4.65
C VAL A 109 -5.38 15.05 3.93
N SER A 110 -4.76 13.99 4.47
CA SER A 110 -4.72 12.66 3.85
C SER A 110 -5.69 11.71 4.54
N ILE A 111 -6.86 11.45 3.96
CA ILE A 111 -7.87 10.59 4.56
C ILE A 111 -7.80 9.19 3.96
N ASN A 112 -7.69 8.16 4.80
CA ASN A 112 -7.68 6.77 4.33
C ASN A 112 -9.00 6.38 3.63
N VAL A 113 -8.90 5.68 2.51
CA VAL A 113 -10.04 5.17 1.72
C VAL A 113 -10.18 3.66 1.90
N CYS A 114 -9.16 2.89 1.53
CA CYS A 114 -9.13 1.44 1.72
C CYS A 114 -7.70 0.94 1.86
N ASP A 115 -7.56 -0.32 2.28
CA ASP A 115 -6.28 -0.98 2.42
C ASP A 115 -6.34 -2.47 2.06
N GLY A 116 -5.16 -3.05 1.87
CA GLY A 116 -4.96 -4.47 1.61
C GLY A 116 -3.72 -4.97 2.34
N PHE A 117 -3.66 -6.26 2.57
CA PHE A 117 -2.61 -6.90 3.34
C PHE A 117 -2.29 -8.28 2.74
N LEU A 118 -1.01 -8.59 2.67
CA LEU A 118 -0.50 -9.89 2.24
C LEU A 118 0.67 -10.28 3.14
N ARG A 119 0.68 -11.52 3.64
CA ARG A 119 1.80 -12.08 4.40
C ARG A 119 2.59 -13.05 3.53
N LYS A 120 3.91 -12.98 3.62
CA LYS A 120 4.87 -13.94 3.10
C LYS A 120 5.52 -14.70 4.25
N THR A 121 5.77 -15.99 4.05
CA THR A 121 6.43 -16.87 5.01
C THR A 121 7.49 -17.73 4.32
N SER A 122 8.33 -18.40 5.10
CA SER A 122 9.31 -19.38 4.57
C SER A 122 8.67 -20.57 3.84
N ALA A 123 7.38 -20.82 4.02
CA ALA A 123 6.63 -21.87 3.32
C ALA A 123 6.23 -21.45 1.89
N ASP A 124 6.32 -20.16 1.57
CA ASP A 124 6.10 -19.71 0.20
C ASP A 124 7.19 -20.23 -0.74
N PRO A 125 6.84 -20.57 -2.00
CA PRO A 125 7.84 -20.99 -2.99
C PRO A 125 8.92 -19.92 -3.21
N ALA A 126 10.16 -20.36 -3.35
CA ALA A 126 11.25 -19.52 -3.83
C ALA A 126 10.94 -18.99 -5.23
N VAL A 127 11.43 -17.79 -5.52
CA VAL A 127 11.24 -17.11 -6.82
C VAL A 127 12.59 -16.66 -7.37
N PRO A 128 12.72 -16.49 -8.70
CA PRO A 128 13.95 -15.94 -9.29
C PRO A 128 14.35 -14.61 -8.64
N ASP A 129 15.64 -14.48 -8.33
CA ASP A 129 16.27 -13.30 -7.71
C ASP A 129 15.66 -12.85 -6.36
N ASP A 130 14.83 -13.69 -5.74
CA ASP A 130 14.03 -13.39 -4.53
C ASP A 130 13.12 -12.16 -4.68
N ILE A 131 12.71 -11.82 -5.91
CA ILE A 131 11.77 -10.73 -6.18
C ILE A 131 10.38 -11.30 -6.41
N TRP A 132 9.49 -11.08 -5.45
CA TRP A 132 8.11 -11.52 -5.55
C TRP A 132 7.28 -10.56 -6.40
N LYS A 133 6.48 -11.13 -7.31
CA LYS A 133 5.34 -10.43 -7.92
C LYS A 133 4.08 -10.66 -7.09
N LEU A 134 3.83 -9.75 -6.16
CA LEU A 134 2.73 -9.79 -5.21
C LEU A 134 1.46 -9.22 -5.86
N ASN A 135 0.44 -10.06 -6.05
CA ASN A 135 -0.87 -9.65 -6.55
C ASN A 135 -1.92 -9.93 -5.48
N PHE A 136 -2.55 -8.89 -4.95
CA PHE A 136 -3.61 -9.04 -3.96
C PHE A 136 -4.65 -7.94 -4.09
N ARG A 137 -5.78 -8.12 -3.42
CA ARG A 137 -6.89 -7.17 -3.44
C ARG A 137 -6.94 -6.41 -2.13
N MET A 138 -7.25 -5.13 -2.22
CA MET A 138 -7.63 -4.30 -1.10
C MET A 138 -9.12 -4.50 -0.80
N HIS A 139 -9.56 -4.06 0.38
CA HIS A 139 -10.98 -3.96 0.70
C HIS A 139 -11.72 -3.12 -0.35
N ALA A 140 -12.96 -3.50 -0.64
CA ALA A 140 -13.79 -2.77 -1.60
C ALA A 140 -14.08 -1.35 -1.10
N ALA A 141 -14.09 -0.38 -2.01
CA ALA A 141 -14.38 1.01 -1.73
C ALA A 141 -15.40 1.55 -2.72
N ALA A 142 -16.18 2.52 -2.24
CA ALA A 142 -17.00 3.40 -3.05
C ALA A 142 -16.62 4.83 -2.69
N HIS A 143 -15.79 5.48 -3.51
CA HIS A 143 -15.21 6.78 -3.17
C HIS A 143 -14.98 7.63 -4.43
N THR A 144 -15.18 8.93 -4.30
CA THR A 144 -14.86 9.90 -5.34
C THR A 144 -13.71 10.79 -4.89
N PHE A 145 -12.55 10.62 -5.51
CA PHE A 145 -11.45 11.56 -5.43
C PHE A 145 -11.82 12.79 -6.25
N ARG A 146 -11.94 13.93 -5.59
CA ARG A 146 -12.42 15.15 -6.24
C ARG A 146 -11.36 15.73 -7.17
N ARG A 147 -11.77 16.66 -8.04
CA ARG A 147 -10.83 17.53 -8.75
C ARG A 147 -9.91 18.23 -7.74
N ASN A 148 -8.65 18.43 -8.13
CA ASN A 148 -7.56 18.98 -7.34
C ASN A 148 -7.11 18.15 -6.12
N HIS A 149 -7.83 17.08 -5.77
CA HIS A 149 -7.33 16.12 -4.79
C HIS A 149 -6.22 15.25 -5.40
N ARG A 150 -5.54 14.47 -4.58
CA ARG A 150 -4.50 13.54 -5.01
C ARG A 150 -4.79 12.14 -4.52
N LEU A 151 -4.38 11.17 -5.32
CA LEU A 151 -4.27 9.78 -4.89
C LEU A 151 -2.96 9.65 -4.10
N ARG A 152 -3.02 9.07 -2.90
CA ARG A 152 -1.81 8.71 -2.14
C ARG A 152 -1.82 7.23 -1.80
N VAL A 153 -0.71 6.57 -2.07
CA VAL A 153 -0.47 5.17 -1.73
C VAL A 153 0.62 5.08 -0.67
N VAL A 154 0.34 4.35 0.39
CA VAL A 154 1.35 3.95 1.37
C VAL A 154 1.66 2.47 1.17
N VAL A 155 2.94 2.11 1.15
CA VAL A 155 3.43 0.72 1.20
C VAL A 155 4.23 0.55 2.49
N ALA A 156 3.89 -0.45 3.30
CA ALA A 156 4.57 -0.76 4.56
C ALA A 156 4.61 -2.27 4.81
N SER A 157 5.32 -2.70 5.86
CA SER A 157 5.35 -4.10 6.31
C SER A 157 4.67 -4.32 7.66
N GLY A 158 3.71 -3.45 8.00
CA GLY A 158 2.92 -3.58 9.21
C GLY A 158 1.65 -2.72 9.20
N ALA A 159 0.69 -3.14 10.02
CA ALA A 159 -0.51 -2.38 10.35
C ALA A 159 -1.06 -2.91 11.69
N HIS A 160 -0.24 -2.82 12.74
CA HIS A 160 -0.55 -3.32 14.08
C HIS A 160 -1.40 -2.30 14.88
N PRO A 161 -2.44 -2.68 15.64
CA PRO A 161 -2.84 -4.04 16.00
C PRO A 161 -3.90 -4.66 15.10
N ARG A 162 -4.28 -4.01 13.99
CA ARG A 162 -5.27 -4.59 13.08
C ARG A 162 -4.82 -5.95 12.52
N TYR A 163 -3.54 -6.05 12.18
CA TYR A 163 -2.89 -7.33 11.90
C TYR A 163 -1.83 -7.63 12.96
N ALA A 164 -1.70 -8.91 13.32
CA ALA A 164 -0.59 -9.35 14.16
C ALA A 164 0.73 -9.01 13.45
N ARG A 165 1.65 -8.34 14.15
CA ARG A 165 2.97 -7.97 13.59
C ARG A 165 3.71 -9.22 13.11
N ASN A 166 4.40 -9.15 11.98
CA ASN A 166 5.34 -10.19 11.59
C ASN A 166 6.58 -10.11 12.48
N THR A 167 7.13 -11.23 12.90
CA THR A 167 8.31 -11.28 13.78
C THR A 167 9.62 -11.44 13.00
N GLY A 168 9.54 -11.68 11.69
CA GLY A 168 10.70 -11.94 10.83
C GLY A 168 11.26 -13.36 10.98
N THR A 169 10.55 -14.26 11.65
CA THR A 169 11.01 -15.63 11.96
C THR A 169 9.93 -16.67 11.64
N ASP A 170 10.29 -17.95 11.69
CA ASP A 170 9.36 -19.08 11.58
C ASP A 170 8.69 -19.45 12.91
N GLU A 171 9.00 -18.74 14.00
CA GLU A 171 8.34 -18.97 15.29
C GLU A 171 6.83 -18.69 15.17
N PRO A 172 5.96 -19.54 15.74
CA PRO A 172 4.52 -19.28 15.76
C PRO A 172 4.22 -17.91 16.38
N LEU A 173 3.42 -17.08 15.70
CA LEU A 173 3.20 -15.67 16.08
C LEU A 173 2.70 -15.46 17.52
N GLY A 174 1.95 -16.42 18.07
CA GLY A 174 1.43 -16.35 19.44
C GLY A 174 2.47 -16.69 20.52
N GLU A 175 3.59 -17.30 20.13
CA GLU A 175 4.65 -17.79 21.03
C GLU A 175 6.00 -17.12 20.76
N ALA A 176 6.10 -16.42 19.63
CA ALA A 176 7.35 -15.87 19.14
C ALA A 176 7.96 -14.86 20.11
N THR A 177 9.24 -15.06 20.42
CA THR A 177 10.06 -14.17 21.26
C THR A 177 11.22 -13.57 20.48
N THR A 178 11.65 -14.21 19.40
CA THR A 178 12.69 -13.70 18.51
C THR A 178 12.08 -12.72 17.51
N LEU A 179 12.63 -11.50 17.48
CA LEU A 179 12.20 -10.42 16.59
C LEU A 179 13.36 -9.98 15.70
N VAL A 180 13.22 -10.12 14.39
CA VAL A 180 14.24 -9.78 13.39
C VAL A 180 13.68 -8.72 12.44
N SER A 181 14.45 -7.65 12.24
CA SER A 181 14.08 -6.59 11.32
C SER A 181 14.27 -7.03 9.86
N ALA A 182 13.33 -6.63 9.00
CA ALA A 182 13.39 -6.90 7.57
C ALA A 182 13.70 -5.62 6.79
N ASP A 183 14.62 -5.69 5.86
CA ASP A 183 14.86 -4.63 4.86
C ASP A 183 14.07 -4.97 3.61
N ILE A 184 13.30 -4.01 3.12
CA ILE A 184 12.34 -4.18 2.05
C ILE A 184 12.71 -3.28 0.88
N GLU A 185 12.64 -3.83 -0.32
CA GLU A 185 12.83 -3.13 -1.58
C GLU A 185 11.55 -3.22 -2.42
N VAL A 186 11.08 -2.09 -2.94
CA VAL A 186 9.93 -2.01 -3.85
C VAL A 186 10.42 -1.53 -5.21
N PHE A 187 10.30 -2.40 -6.22
CA PHE A 187 10.76 -2.14 -7.58
C PHE A 187 9.67 -1.46 -8.40
N HIS A 188 10.08 -0.53 -9.24
CA HIS A 188 9.19 0.23 -10.13
C HIS A 188 9.92 0.61 -11.42
N ASP A 189 10.65 -0.34 -12.00
CA ASP A 189 11.26 -0.19 -13.33
C ASP A 189 10.40 -0.88 -14.42
N PRO A 190 10.71 -0.72 -15.72
CA PRO A 190 9.88 -1.27 -16.80
C PRO A 190 9.71 -2.79 -16.79
N ALA A 191 10.67 -3.55 -16.25
CA ALA A 191 10.55 -5.00 -16.10
C ALA A 191 9.73 -5.39 -14.86
N ARG A 192 9.67 -4.49 -13.87
CA ARG A 192 9.00 -4.69 -12.57
C ARG A 192 8.09 -3.50 -12.23
N PRO A 193 7.04 -3.23 -13.02
CA PRO A 193 6.24 -2.02 -12.88
C PRO A 193 5.21 -2.16 -11.74
N SER A 194 5.62 -1.90 -10.49
CA SER A 194 4.69 -1.85 -9.36
C SER A 194 3.59 -0.81 -9.57
N ALA A 195 2.36 -1.17 -9.24
CA ALA A 195 1.19 -0.35 -9.53
C ALA A 195 -0.03 -0.71 -8.66
N ILE A 196 -0.98 0.22 -8.62
CA ILE A 196 -2.34 -0.01 -8.13
C ILE A 196 -3.34 0.11 -9.30
N HIS A 197 -4.34 -0.78 -9.30
CA HIS A 197 -5.41 -0.82 -10.28
C HIS A 197 -6.71 -0.34 -9.64
N LEU A 198 -7.22 0.78 -10.12
CA LEU A 198 -8.44 1.39 -9.63
C LEU A 198 -9.66 0.94 -10.46
N PRO A 199 -10.74 0.44 -9.85
CA PRO A 199 -11.97 0.09 -10.54
C PRO A 199 -12.81 1.35 -10.77
N VAL A 200 -12.45 2.14 -11.77
CA VAL A 200 -13.04 3.46 -12.04
C VAL A 200 -14.37 3.31 -12.74
N VAL A 201 -15.36 4.10 -12.32
CA VAL A 201 -16.66 4.19 -13.00
C VAL A 201 -16.92 5.63 -13.43
N GLU A 202 -17.54 5.78 -14.59
CA GLU A 202 -18.18 7.03 -14.96
C GLU A 202 -19.58 7.04 -14.35
N LEU A 203 -19.83 8.01 -13.47
CA LEU A 203 -21.18 8.29 -12.99
C LEU A 203 -21.76 9.36 -13.90
N ASP A 204 -22.72 8.98 -14.76
CA ASP A 204 -23.50 9.94 -15.51
C ASP A 204 -24.17 10.89 -14.51
N ARG A 205 -23.93 12.20 -14.66
CA ARG A 205 -24.66 13.22 -13.92
C ARG A 205 -26.08 13.27 -14.50
N ALA A 206 -27.02 12.64 -13.80
CA ALA A 206 -28.44 12.89 -14.01
C ALA A 206 -28.79 14.35 -13.70
#